data_AF-C1D1R8-F1
#
_entry.id   AF-C1D1R8-F1
#
_cell.length_a   1.000
_cell.length_b   1.000
_cell.length_c   1.000
_cell.angle_alpha   90.00
_cell.angle_beta   90.00
_cell.angle_gamma   90.00
#
_symmetry.space_group_name_H-M   'P 1'
#
loop_
_entity.id
_entity.type
_entity.pdbx_description
1 polymer ?
#
loop_
_entity_poly.entity_id
_entity_poly.type
_entity_poly.pdbx_seq_one_letter_code
_entity_poly.pdbx_strand_id
1 'polypeptide(L)'
;MKLSDVQKRLQAPFPAHAVAWKPGVITKDRSRALMLAHIDARNVQDRLDAVCPDAWSFEVEVVPGTRLPTVKGRLTVLGVSREDIGEAPEGDLGTLKAAASDALKRCAVQFGIGRYLYDLPKQWVAWNDAKREPVSPPELPEWARPDHERSPGGAHLVQAMDQLRYEMPEDLELQREVYKHLKAALGSLHPISGGNQGRAA
;
A
#
# COMPACT_ATOMS: atom_id res chain seq x y z
N MET A 1 -9.57 -19.93 11.83
CA MET A 1 -8.73 -18.75 12.10
C MET A 1 -9.63 -17.64 12.64
N LYS A 2 -9.29 -17.03 13.77
CA LYS A 2 -10.02 -15.89 14.34
C LYS A 2 -9.38 -14.58 13.89
N LEU A 3 -10.14 -13.48 13.92
CA LEU A 3 -9.62 -12.15 13.59
C LEU A 3 -8.40 -11.75 14.45
N SER A 4 -8.40 -12.13 15.73
CA SER A 4 -7.27 -11.92 16.66
C SER A 4 -5.97 -12.52 16.16
N ASP A 5 -6.04 -13.64 15.44
CA ASP A 5 -4.86 -14.40 15.00
C ASP A 5 -4.12 -13.68 13.86
N VAL A 6 -4.83 -12.83 13.11
CA VAL A 6 -4.29 -12.11 11.95
C VAL A 6 -4.23 -10.61 12.10
N GLN A 7 -4.73 -10.06 13.21
CA GLN A 7 -4.84 -8.62 13.42
C GLN A 7 -3.51 -7.87 13.19
N LYS A 8 -2.39 -8.42 13.70
CA LYS A 8 -1.05 -7.84 13.49
C LYS A 8 -0.64 -7.81 12.01
N ARG A 9 -1.00 -8.84 11.23
CA ARG A 9 -0.69 -8.93 9.79
C ARG A 9 -1.51 -7.93 8.96
N LEU A 10 -2.77 -7.70 9.35
CA LEU A 10 -3.63 -6.68 8.75
C LEU A 10 -3.11 -5.26 9.06
N GLN A 11 -2.60 -5.04 10.27
CA GLN A 11 -2.07 -3.75 10.74
C GLN A 11 -0.65 -3.45 10.30
N ALA A 12 0.06 -4.42 9.70
CA ALA A 12 1.45 -4.25 9.32
C ALA A 12 1.60 -3.10 8.31
N PRO A 13 2.65 -2.26 8.45
CA PRO A 13 2.91 -1.18 7.51
C PRO A 13 2.93 -1.63 6.06
N PHE A 14 2.49 -0.74 5.18
CA PHE A 14 2.67 -0.89 3.74
C PHE A 14 4.09 -0.47 3.35
N PRO A 15 4.68 -1.12 2.33
CA PRO A 15 5.89 -0.65 1.68
C PRO A 15 5.80 0.82 1.30
N ALA A 16 6.90 1.57 1.38
CA ALA A 16 6.89 3.00 1.13
C ALA A 16 6.35 3.38 -0.26
N HIS A 17 6.62 2.57 -1.29
CA HIS A 17 6.14 2.79 -2.66
C HIS A 17 4.62 2.63 -2.80
N ALA A 18 3.97 1.85 -1.92
CA ALA A 18 2.52 1.66 -1.93
C ALA A 18 1.78 2.81 -1.22
N VAL A 19 2.50 3.68 -0.51
CA VAL A 19 1.93 4.84 0.17
C VAL A 19 2.07 6.08 -0.72
N ALA A 20 0.95 6.53 -1.25
CA ALA A 20 0.86 7.73 -2.06
C ALA A 20 0.57 8.97 -1.20
N TRP A 21 0.96 10.14 -1.70
CA TRP A 21 0.73 11.43 -1.06
C TRP A 21 -0.27 12.26 -1.86
N LYS A 22 -1.24 12.86 -1.18
CA LYS A 22 -2.19 13.81 -1.78
C LYS A 22 -2.22 15.12 -1.01
N PRO A 23 -2.48 16.26 -1.66
CA PRO A 23 -2.68 17.52 -0.95
C PRO A 23 -3.96 17.45 -0.11
N GLY A 24 -3.87 17.77 1.18
CA GLY A 24 -5.01 17.96 2.07
C GLY A 24 -5.42 19.43 2.16
N VAL A 25 -4.46 20.30 2.50
CA VAL A 25 -4.66 21.76 2.59
C VAL A 25 -3.55 22.45 1.83
N ILE A 26 -3.89 23.38 0.94
CA ILE A 26 -2.92 24.22 0.22
C ILE A 26 -2.95 25.62 0.85
N THR A 27 -1.79 26.23 1.07
CA THR A 27 -1.70 27.59 1.61
C THR A 27 -2.34 28.62 0.68
N LYS A 28 -2.78 29.76 1.21
CA LYS A 28 -3.46 30.81 0.42
C LYS A 28 -2.61 31.34 -0.74
N ASP A 29 -1.30 31.45 -0.53
CA ASP A 29 -0.30 31.85 -1.54
C ASP A 29 0.08 30.70 -2.50
N ARG A 30 -0.51 29.51 -2.31
CA ARG A 30 -0.31 28.30 -3.13
C ARG A 30 1.14 27.84 -3.23
N SER A 31 1.99 28.24 -2.27
CA SER A 31 3.41 27.88 -2.23
C SER A 31 3.69 26.56 -1.50
N ARG A 32 2.79 26.14 -0.61
CA ARG A 32 2.94 24.92 0.21
C ARG A 32 1.65 24.13 0.32
N ALA A 33 1.79 22.83 0.51
CA ALA A 33 0.67 21.93 0.77
C ALA A 33 0.96 21.04 1.98
N LEU A 34 -0.06 20.84 2.81
CA LEU A 34 -0.10 19.81 3.82
C LEU A 34 -0.39 18.49 3.11
N MET A 35 0.57 17.57 3.16
CA MET A 35 0.46 16.29 2.49
C MET A 35 -0.21 15.26 3.40
N LEU A 36 -1.10 14.46 2.82
CA LEU A 36 -1.77 13.35 3.48
C LEU A 36 -1.36 12.06 2.80
N ALA A 37 -0.82 11.13 3.60
CA ALA A 37 -0.51 9.79 3.14
C ALA A 37 -1.80 8.97 2.97
N HIS A 38 -1.84 8.15 1.93
CA HIS A 38 -2.92 7.20 1.70
C HIS A 38 -2.44 6.01 0.90
N ILE A 39 -3.16 4.91 1.02
CA ILE A 39 -3.08 3.76 0.13
C ILE A 39 -4.28 3.75 -0.81
N ASP A 40 -4.17 3.01 -1.91
CA ASP A 40 -5.29 2.79 -2.80
C ASP A 40 -6.14 1.57 -2.37
N ALA A 41 -7.26 1.37 -3.06
CA ALA A 41 -8.16 0.26 -2.78
C ALA A 41 -7.56 -1.11 -3.14
N ARG A 42 -6.61 -1.20 -4.08
CA ARG A 42 -5.95 -2.44 -4.48
C ARG A 42 -4.96 -2.88 -3.41
N ASN A 43 -4.22 -1.95 -2.81
CA ASN A 43 -3.35 -2.27 -1.68
C ASN A 43 -4.13 -2.88 -0.50
N VAL A 44 -5.36 -2.40 -0.26
CA VAL A 44 -6.26 -3.00 0.74
C VAL A 44 -6.67 -4.42 0.33
N GLN A 45 -7.05 -4.63 -0.93
CA GLN A 45 -7.41 -5.96 -1.47
C GLN A 45 -6.24 -6.93 -1.39
N ASP A 46 -5.05 -6.53 -1.87
CA ASP A 46 -3.82 -7.33 -1.82
C ASP A 46 -3.48 -7.74 -0.39
N ARG A 47 -3.65 -6.82 0.58
CA ARG A 47 -3.46 -7.12 2.01
C ARG A 47 -4.44 -8.16 2.51
N LEU A 48 -5.72 -8.04 2.14
CA LEU A 48 -6.78 -8.97 2.54
C LEU A 48 -6.55 -10.35 1.91
N ASP A 49 -6.22 -10.40 0.62
CA ASP A 49 -5.92 -11.62 -0.13
C ASP A 49 -4.68 -12.34 0.45
N ALA A 50 -3.65 -11.60 0.83
CA ALA A 50 -2.46 -12.20 1.44
C ALA A 50 -2.70 -12.76 2.85
N VAL A 51 -3.70 -12.25 3.58
CA VAL A 51 -3.94 -12.59 4.99
C VAL A 51 -5.05 -13.62 5.17
N CYS A 52 -6.14 -13.49 4.43
CA CYS A 52 -7.36 -14.29 4.55
C CYS A 52 -8.09 -14.40 3.21
N PRO A 53 -7.49 -15.01 2.17
CA PRO A 53 -7.98 -14.96 0.79
C PRO A 53 -9.43 -15.41 0.60
N ASP A 54 -9.83 -16.48 1.30
CA ASP A 54 -11.18 -17.05 1.16
C ASP A 54 -12.18 -16.51 2.20
N ALA A 55 -11.78 -15.53 3.02
CA ALA A 55 -12.53 -15.14 4.20
C ALA A 55 -12.67 -13.63 4.38
N TRP A 56 -12.72 -12.90 3.27
CA TRP A 56 -13.17 -11.51 3.27
C TRP A 56 -14.21 -11.25 2.17
N SER A 57 -15.11 -10.30 2.41
CA SER A 57 -16.08 -9.83 1.42
C SER A 57 -16.32 -8.33 1.59
N PHE A 58 -16.66 -7.66 0.49
CA PHE A 58 -17.02 -6.25 0.52
C PHE A 58 -18.32 -6.01 -0.26
N GLU A 59 -19.30 -5.47 0.44
CA GLU A 59 -20.61 -5.11 -0.11
C GLU A 59 -20.74 -3.59 -0.14
N VAL A 60 -21.46 -3.09 -1.15
CA VAL A 60 -21.64 -1.64 -1.38
C VAL A 60 -23.11 -1.35 -1.61
N GLU A 61 -23.64 -0.40 -0.86
CA GLU A 61 -24.98 0.14 -1.01
C GLU A 61 -24.89 1.63 -1.36
N VAL A 62 -25.56 2.08 -2.42
CA VAL A 62 -25.59 3.51 -2.78
C VAL A 62 -26.48 4.25 -1.81
N VAL A 63 -25.97 5.36 -1.24
CA VAL A 63 -26.77 6.23 -0.36
C VAL A 63 -27.46 7.27 -1.26
N PRO A 64 -28.81 7.26 -1.36
CA PRO A 64 -29.52 8.19 -2.22
C PRO A 64 -29.58 9.60 -1.61
N GLY A 65 -29.72 10.61 -2.47
CA GLY A 65 -29.99 11.99 -2.03
C GLY A 65 -28.78 12.76 -1.49
N THR A 66 -27.56 12.22 -1.61
CA THR A 66 -26.33 12.91 -1.22
C THR A 66 -25.85 13.84 -2.33
N ARG A 67 -25.21 14.96 -1.94
CA ARG A 67 -24.67 15.96 -2.88
C ARG A 67 -23.56 15.39 -3.76
N LEU A 68 -22.71 14.55 -3.17
CA LEU A 68 -21.66 13.81 -3.85
C LEU A 68 -22.07 12.34 -3.95
N PRO A 69 -21.55 11.58 -4.94
CA PRO A 69 -21.72 10.13 -4.93
C PRO A 69 -21.20 9.55 -3.63
N THR A 70 -22.09 8.89 -2.89
CA THR A 70 -21.83 8.36 -1.56
C THR A 70 -22.33 6.92 -1.50
N VAL A 71 -21.56 6.06 -0.85
CA VAL A 71 -21.93 4.66 -0.65
C VAL A 71 -21.64 4.23 0.78
N LYS A 72 -22.46 3.32 1.31
CA LYS A 72 -22.18 2.57 2.52
C LYS A 72 -21.43 1.31 2.12
N GLY A 73 -20.21 1.16 2.62
CA GLY A 73 -19.44 -0.07 2.49
C GLY A 73 -19.65 -0.96 3.69
N ARG A 74 -19.70 -2.28 3.47
CA ARG A 74 -19.63 -3.30 4.52
C ARG A 74 -18.50 -4.27 4.20
N LEU A 75 -17.42 -4.19 4.97
CA LEU A 75 -16.29 -5.10 4.87
C LEU A 75 -16.41 -6.18 5.94
N THR A 76 -16.46 -7.44 5.51
CA THR A 76 -16.42 -8.60 6.40
C THR A 76 -15.05 -9.26 6.29
N VAL A 77 -14.40 -9.52 7.43
CA VAL A 77 -13.12 -10.24 7.52
C VAL A 77 -13.24 -11.29 8.62
N LEU A 78 -13.08 -12.57 8.26
CA LEU A 78 -13.21 -13.72 9.17
C LEU A 78 -14.52 -13.69 9.99
N GLY A 79 -15.63 -13.36 9.33
CA GLY A 79 -16.96 -13.30 9.95
C GLY A 79 -17.25 -12.05 10.77
N VAL A 80 -16.28 -11.13 10.94
CA VAL A 80 -16.49 -9.83 11.59
C VAL A 80 -16.75 -8.78 10.54
N SER A 81 -17.90 -8.10 10.59
CA SER A 81 -18.23 -7.01 9.67
C SER A 81 -18.01 -5.64 10.30
N ARG A 82 -17.53 -4.70 9.50
CA ARG A 82 -17.45 -3.28 9.84
C ARG A 82 -17.93 -2.44 8.67
N GLU A 83 -18.60 -1.34 8.97
CA GLU A 83 -19.25 -0.47 7.99
C GLU A 83 -18.77 0.96 8.12
N ASP A 84 -18.65 1.65 6.99
CA ASP A 84 -18.30 3.07 6.92
C ASP A 84 -18.86 3.66 5.62
N ILE A 85 -18.89 4.99 5.56
CA ILE A 85 -19.34 5.75 4.40
C ILE A 85 -18.14 6.18 3.58
N GLY A 86 -18.17 5.87 2.28
CA GLY A 86 -17.23 6.41 1.31
C GLY A 86 -17.87 7.47 0.45
N GLU A 87 -17.11 8.53 0.16
CA GLU A 87 -17.54 9.64 -0.66
C GLU A 87 -16.58 9.85 -1.82
N ALA A 88 -17.12 10.11 -3.00
CA ALA A 88 -16.33 10.52 -4.15
C ALA A 88 -16.00 12.02 -4.06
N PRO A 89 -14.83 12.46 -4.59
CA PRO A 89 -14.53 13.87 -4.72
C PRO A 89 -15.51 14.57 -5.69
N GLU A 90 -15.51 15.90 -5.68
CA GLU A 90 -16.24 16.70 -6.66
C GLU A 90 -15.64 16.62 -8.07
N GLY A 91 -16.45 16.94 -9.08
CA GLY A 91 -16.03 17.01 -10.49
C GLY A 91 -15.99 15.63 -11.18
N ASP A 92 -15.13 15.51 -12.20
CA ASP A 92 -15.07 14.32 -13.08
C ASP A 92 -14.66 13.03 -12.36
N LEU A 93 -14.03 13.15 -11.18
CA LEU A 93 -13.67 12.02 -10.32
C LEU A 93 -14.80 11.60 -9.37
N GLY A 94 -15.92 12.35 -9.38
CA GLY A 94 -17.15 12.10 -8.65
C GLY A 94 -17.92 10.91 -9.19
N THR A 95 -17.38 9.71 -9.01
CA THR A 95 -18.01 8.46 -9.48
C THR A 95 -18.36 7.54 -8.32
N LEU A 96 -19.39 6.71 -8.48
CA LEU A 96 -19.70 5.65 -7.52
C LEU A 96 -18.52 4.68 -7.30
N LYS A 97 -17.67 4.50 -8.31
CA LYS A 97 -16.41 3.73 -8.20
C LYS A 97 -15.43 4.38 -7.21
N ALA A 98 -15.29 5.70 -7.24
CA ALA A 98 -14.45 6.43 -6.31
C ALA A 98 -15.01 6.35 -4.89
N ALA A 99 -16.32 6.52 -4.72
CA ALA A 99 -17.01 6.36 -3.44
C ALA A 99 -16.84 4.93 -2.87
N ALA A 100 -17.00 3.88 -3.68
CA ALA A 100 -16.78 2.50 -3.27
C ALA A 100 -15.33 2.22 -2.86
N SER A 101 -14.36 2.79 -3.59
CA SER A 101 -12.95 2.69 -3.24
C SER A 101 -12.64 3.39 -1.92
N ASP A 102 -13.26 4.54 -1.66
CA ASP A 102 -13.13 5.25 -0.38
C ASP A 102 -13.77 4.46 0.77
N ALA A 103 -14.98 3.95 0.57
CA ALA A 103 -15.71 3.13 1.55
C ALA A 103 -14.92 1.89 1.96
N LEU A 104 -14.32 1.18 0.98
CA LEU A 104 -13.49 0.01 1.26
C LEU A 104 -12.30 0.37 2.17
N LYS A 105 -11.56 1.43 1.83
CA LYS A 105 -10.41 1.87 2.62
C LYS A 105 -10.82 2.27 4.03
N ARG A 106 -11.95 2.99 4.16
CA ARG A 106 -12.45 3.43 5.46
C ARG A 106 -12.91 2.26 6.34
N CYS A 107 -13.61 1.29 5.77
CA CYS A 107 -13.93 0.04 6.48
C CYS A 107 -12.65 -0.71 6.89
N ALA A 108 -11.66 -0.79 6.01
CA ALA A 108 -10.39 -1.45 6.25
C ALA A 108 -9.57 -0.80 7.38
N VAL A 109 -9.61 0.52 7.50
CA VAL A 109 -9.01 1.29 8.62
C VAL A 109 -9.58 0.83 9.97
N GLN A 110 -10.85 0.45 10.04
CA GLN A 110 -11.43 -0.07 11.28
C GLN A 110 -10.86 -1.45 11.67
N PHE A 111 -10.36 -2.23 10.69
CA PHE A 111 -9.52 -3.43 10.93
C PHE A 111 -8.05 -3.11 11.22
N GLY A 112 -7.67 -1.84 11.12
CA GLY A 112 -6.32 -1.35 11.36
C GLY A 112 -5.46 -1.33 10.09
N ILE A 113 -5.98 -1.75 8.94
CA ILE A 113 -5.26 -1.69 7.66
C ILE A 113 -5.03 -0.23 7.30
N GLY A 114 -3.78 0.18 7.19
CA GLY A 114 -3.41 1.57 6.85
C GLY A 114 -3.77 2.60 7.93
N ARG A 115 -4.30 2.20 9.10
CA ARG A 115 -4.72 3.15 10.14
C ARG A 115 -3.56 3.97 10.70
N TYR A 116 -2.36 3.38 10.75
CA TYR A 116 -1.14 4.06 11.20
C TYR A 116 -0.78 5.29 10.35
N LEU A 117 -1.29 5.39 9.11
CA LEU A 117 -1.06 6.55 8.24
C LEU A 117 -1.71 7.83 8.78
N TYR A 118 -2.76 7.71 9.62
CA TYR A 118 -3.40 8.84 10.28
C TYR A 118 -2.57 9.38 11.45
N ASP A 119 -1.64 8.59 11.98
CA ASP A 119 -0.75 8.96 13.09
C ASP A 119 0.55 9.63 12.58
N LEU A 120 0.69 9.80 11.27
CA LEU A 120 1.85 10.47 10.69
C LEU A 120 1.90 11.95 11.08
N PRO A 121 3.12 12.50 11.30
CA PRO A 121 3.26 13.92 11.57
C PRO A 121 2.78 14.74 10.36
N LYS A 122 2.12 15.87 10.64
CA LYS A 122 1.68 16.81 9.61
C LYS A 122 2.90 17.39 8.89
N GLN A 123 3.05 17.10 7.60
CA GLN A 123 4.18 17.55 6.79
C GLN A 123 3.70 18.58 5.75
N TRP A 124 4.22 19.80 5.88
CA TRP A 124 4.08 20.84 4.87
C TRP A 124 5.27 20.79 3.93
N VAL A 125 5.01 20.66 2.64
CA VAL A 125 6.06 20.64 1.59
C VAL A 125 5.83 21.77 0.60
N ALA A 126 6.89 22.13 -0.12
CA ALA A 126 6.79 23.04 -1.25
C ALA A 126 5.84 22.46 -2.32
N TRP A 127 4.94 23.29 -2.82
CA TRP A 127 3.87 22.90 -3.73
C TRP A 127 4.10 23.49 -5.12
N ASN A 128 4.03 22.64 -6.14
CA ASN A 128 4.02 23.09 -7.52
C ASN A 128 2.57 23.18 -8.01
N ASP A 129 2.05 24.39 -8.04
CA ASP A 129 0.65 24.61 -8.35
C ASP A 129 0.28 24.36 -9.83
N ALA A 130 1.21 24.64 -10.74
CA ALA A 130 1.00 24.41 -12.17
C ALA A 130 0.85 22.92 -12.49
N LYS A 131 1.61 22.07 -11.80
CA LYS A 131 1.57 20.60 -11.96
C LYS A 131 0.62 19.90 -10.99
N ARG A 132 0.12 20.62 -9.97
CA ARG A 132 -0.69 20.08 -8.87
C ARG A 132 -0.02 18.92 -8.15
N GLU A 133 1.27 19.07 -7.85
CA GLU A 133 2.09 18.06 -7.18
C GLU A 133 3.06 18.68 -6.16
N PRO A 134 3.50 17.94 -5.14
CA PRO A 134 4.58 18.41 -4.27
C PRO A 134 5.90 18.50 -5.06
N VAL A 135 6.71 19.53 -4.79
CA VAL A 135 8.05 19.67 -5.41
C VAL A 135 8.96 18.51 -5.00
N SER A 136 8.84 18.07 -3.75
CA SER A 136 9.44 16.83 -3.25
C SER A 136 8.42 16.14 -2.35
N PRO A 137 8.08 14.87 -2.62
CA PRO A 137 7.15 14.14 -1.77
C PRO A 137 7.76 13.93 -0.37
N PRO A 138 6.96 13.97 0.69
CA PRO A 138 7.46 13.64 2.01
C PRO A 138 7.90 12.18 2.12
N GLU A 139 8.82 11.92 3.03
CA GLU A 139 9.22 10.57 3.38
C GLU A 139 8.43 10.04 4.58
N LEU A 140 8.11 8.74 4.53
CA LEU A 140 7.57 8.04 5.70
C LEU A 140 8.64 7.95 6.79
N PRO A 141 8.29 8.21 8.07
CA PRO A 141 9.21 7.94 9.17
C PRO A 141 9.48 6.43 9.30
N GLU A 142 10.62 6.04 9.86
CA GLU A 142 11.06 4.64 9.93
C GLU A 142 10.00 3.70 10.55
N TRP A 143 9.36 4.12 11.64
CA TRP A 143 8.34 3.31 12.31
C TRP A 143 7.13 2.98 11.42
N ALA A 144 6.85 3.83 10.43
CA ALA A 144 5.75 3.70 9.47
C ALA A 144 6.12 2.89 8.22
N ARG A 145 7.35 2.35 8.17
CA ARG A 145 7.84 1.45 7.11
C ARG A 145 7.85 0.00 7.61
N PRO A 146 7.73 -1.01 6.71
CA PRO A 146 7.93 -2.41 7.06
C PRO A 146 9.34 -2.66 7.60
N ASP A 147 9.53 -3.68 8.44
CA ASP A 147 10.81 -3.95 9.10
C ASP A 147 12.00 -4.05 8.13
N HIS A 148 11.81 -4.62 6.94
CA HIS A 148 12.86 -4.75 5.92
C HIS A 148 13.22 -3.42 5.23
N GLU A 149 12.37 -2.39 5.32
CA GLU A 149 12.62 -1.05 4.80
C GLU A 149 13.15 -0.07 5.85
N ARG A 150 13.16 -0.46 7.13
CA ARG A 150 13.68 0.38 8.23
C ARG A 150 15.20 0.46 8.24
N SER A 151 15.87 -0.56 7.71
CA SER A 151 17.33 -0.56 7.59
C SER A 151 17.79 0.40 6.47
N PRO A 152 18.90 1.14 6.66
CA PRO A 152 19.50 1.94 5.59
C PRO A 152 19.73 1.07 4.35
N GLY A 153 19.04 1.39 3.25
CA GLY A 153 19.13 0.66 1.98
C GLY A 153 17.92 -0.21 1.60
N GLY A 154 17.01 -0.51 2.52
CA GLY A 154 15.82 -1.33 2.23
C GLY A 154 14.90 -0.72 1.16
N ALA A 155 14.65 0.59 1.23
CA ALA A 155 13.83 1.30 0.25
C ALA A 155 14.40 1.23 -1.18
N HIS A 156 15.73 1.36 -1.34
CA HIS A 156 16.39 1.26 -2.64
C HIS A 156 16.25 -0.15 -3.25
N LEU A 157 16.34 -1.20 -2.42
CA LEU A 157 16.15 -2.58 -2.87
C LEU A 157 14.73 -2.81 -3.39
N VAL A 158 13.72 -2.31 -2.65
CA VAL A 158 12.32 -2.45 -3.05
C VAL A 158 12.03 -1.68 -4.35
N GLN A 159 12.54 -0.45 -4.48
CA GLN A 159 12.42 0.33 -5.73
C GLN A 159 13.07 -0.39 -6.92
N ALA A 160 14.25 -0.99 -6.73
CA ALA A 160 14.90 -1.77 -7.78
C ALA A 160 14.08 -3.01 -8.17
N MET A 161 13.40 -3.66 -7.23
CA MET A 161 12.50 -4.78 -7.52
C MET A 161 11.25 -4.36 -8.31
N ASP A 162 10.68 -3.20 -8.01
CA ASP A 162 9.53 -2.66 -8.76
C ASP A 162 9.92 -2.22 -10.17
N GLN A 163 11.08 -1.56 -10.31
CA GLN A 163 11.63 -1.22 -11.61
C GLN A 163 11.84 -2.50 -12.44
N LEU A 164 12.41 -3.55 -11.85
CA LEU A 164 12.59 -4.82 -12.53
C LEU A 164 11.26 -5.45 -12.96
N ARG A 165 10.19 -5.26 -12.18
CA ARG A 165 8.86 -5.73 -12.55
C ARG A 165 8.29 -4.97 -13.74
N TYR A 166 8.45 -3.65 -13.79
CA TYR A 166 7.90 -2.80 -14.86
C TYR A 166 8.73 -2.86 -16.15
N GLU A 167 10.06 -2.93 -16.01
CA GLU A 167 11.01 -3.01 -17.13
C GLU A 167 11.34 -4.46 -17.51
N MET A 168 10.59 -5.44 -16.99
CA MET A 168 10.81 -6.84 -17.35
C MET A 168 10.73 -6.98 -18.88
N PRO A 169 11.79 -7.45 -19.55
CA PRO A 169 11.78 -7.58 -21.01
C PRO A 169 10.66 -8.51 -21.45
N GLU A 170 10.02 -8.24 -22.60
CA GLU A 170 9.09 -9.21 -23.22
C GLU A 170 9.83 -10.42 -23.81
N ASP A 171 11.09 -10.20 -24.19
CA ASP A 171 11.96 -11.23 -24.74
C ASP A 171 12.31 -12.31 -23.71
N LEU A 172 12.03 -13.57 -24.05
CA LEU A 172 12.20 -14.72 -23.17
C LEU A 172 13.67 -14.99 -22.81
N GLU A 173 14.62 -14.68 -23.69
CA GLU A 173 16.05 -14.89 -23.42
C GLU A 173 16.55 -13.87 -22.40
N LEU A 174 16.15 -12.61 -22.54
CA LEU A 174 16.43 -11.56 -21.56
C LEU A 174 15.77 -11.85 -20.20
N GLN A 175 14.52 -12.34 -20.19
CA GLN A 175 13.86 -12.78 -18.95
C GLN A 175 14.64 -13.91 -18.24
N ARG A 176 15.16 -14.88 -19.01
CA ARG A 176 15.99 -15.97 -18.46
C ARG A 176 17.30 -15.46 -17.89
N GLU A 177 17.91 -14.44 -18.52
CA GLU A 177 19.12 -13.78 -18.03
C GLU A 177 18.86 -13.05 -16.71
N VAL A 178 17.80 -12.24 -16.65
CA VAL A 178 17.34 -11.58 -15.40
C VAL A 178 17.10 -12.62 -14.31
N TYR A 179 16.37 -13.69 -14.62
CA TYR A 179 16.10 -14.77 -13.67
C TYR A 179 17.38 -15.44 -13.18
N LYS A 180 18.38 -15.65 -14.04
CA LYS A 180 19.68 -16.20 -13.64
C LYS A 180 20.39 -15.30 -12.62
N HIS A 181 20.38 -13.99 -12.83
CA HIS A 181 20.95 -13.03 -11.87
C HIS A 181 20.19 -12.99 -10.55
N LEU A 182 18.86 -12.95 -10.60
CA LEU A 182 18.01 -13.01 -9.41
C LEU A 182 18.22 -14.30 -8.63
N LYS A 183 18.26 -15.45 -9.32
CA LYS A 183 18.49 -16.76 -8.70
C LYS A 183 19.89 -16.84 -8.05
N ALA A 184 20.91 -16.30 -8.71
CA ALA A 184 22.26 -16.23 -8.14
C ALA A 184 22.30 -15.34 -6.88
N ALA A 185 21.64 -14.18 -6.91
CA ALA A 185 21.51 -13.29 -5.77
C ALA A 185 20.73 -13.94 -4.61
N LEU A 186 19.65 -14.67 -4.89
CA LEU A 186 18.92 -15.43 -3.87
C LEU A 186 19.75 -16.58 -3.30
N GLY A 187 20.56 -17.24 -4.14
CA GLY A 187 21.48 -18.30 -3.71
C GLY A 187 22.59 -17.83 -2.76
N SER A 188 23.03 -16.57 -2.86
CA SER A 188 24.03 -16.01 -1.95
C SER A 188 23.49 -15.70 -0.55
N LEU A 189 22.16 -15.51 -0.41
CA LEU A 189 21.51 -15.32 0.88
C LEU A 189 21.43 -16.62 1.69
N HIS A 190 21.35 -17.77 1.01
CA HIS A 190 21.27 -19.10 1.62
C HIS A 190 22.47 -19.92 1.13
N PRO A 191 23.69 -19.70 1.66
CA PRO A 191 24.80 -20.57 1.34
C PRO A 191 24.42 -21.98 1.74
N ILE A 192 24.28 -22.86 0.74
CA ILE A 192 24.05 -24.30 0.94
C ILE A 192 25.12 -24.75 1.93
N SER A 193 24.70 -25.07 3.15
CA SER A 193 25.62 -25.54 4.19
C SER A 193 26.28 -26.81 3.65
N GLY A 194 27.54 -26.66 3.23
CA GLY A 194 28.38 -27.74 2.76
C GLY A 194 28.56 -28.74 3.89
N GLY A 195 27.69 -29.74 3.93
CA GLY A 195 27.81 -30.93 4.76
C GLY A 195 29.02 -31.72 4.29
N ASN A 196 30.16 -31.38 4.86
CA ASN A 196 31.41 -32.13 5.01
C ASN A 196 31.41 -33.53 4.37
N GLN A 197 31.97 -33.66 3.17
CA GLN A 197 32.43 -34.96 2.66
C GLN A 197 33.72 -35.35 3.39
N GLY A 198 33.59 -35.81 4.63
CA GLY A 198 34.61 -36.62 5.29
C GLY A 198 34.49 -38.05 4.77
N ARG A 199 35.09 -38.35 3.62
CA ARG A 199 35.22 -39.73 3.14
C ARG A 199 36.26 -40.45 4.01
N ALA A 200 35.79 -41.56 4.58
CA ALA A 200 36.49 -42.49 5.44
C ALA A 200 37.89 -42.86 4.93
N ALA A 201 38.84 -42.87 5.87
CA ALA A 201 40.07 -43.63 5.77
C ALA A 201 39.80 -45.08 6.22
#